data_AF-A0A7C9AGX3-F1
#
_entry.id   AF-A0A7C9AGX3-F1
#
_cell.length_a   1.000
_cell.length_b   1.000
_cell.length_c   1.000
_cell.angle_alpha   90.00
_cell.angle_beta   90.00
_cell.angle_gamma   90.00
#
_symmetry.space_group_name_H-M   'P 1'
#
loop_
_entity.id
_entity.type
_entity.pdbx_description
1 polymer ?
#
loop_
_entity_poly.entity_id
_entity_poly.type
_entity_poly.pdbx_seq_one_letter_code
_entity_poly.pdbx_strand_id
1 'polypeptide(L)'
;SLAKPGSDRVDQLVRTFSSDPSLIAFAQLCCDSSSNSRSDIDFQEFCLQVLFECVSKDRPALLQVYMSFYAIIRSMTDQVTSEIVLSSDSLSLSHLKLVVAYNEALLRGRLTTSRDGIVQSKFLGSLRKRIEELLNYSQDVKTDLHTYFASGKWPDDKLRGEKCLLLLSWFLQWFSVPPPSVVQQALAKIKPKLKTTSSVPLLRLMLPRTHATVISEMSRSLLSA
;
A
#
# COMPACT_ATOMS: atom_id res chain seq x y z
N SER A 1 -7.16 29.91 34.40
CA SER A 1 -6.52 29.10 33.35
C SER A 1 -6.67 27.64 33.75
N LEU A 2 -7.66 26.93 33.21
CA LEU A 2 -7.89 25.52 33.54
C LEU A 2 -7.09 24.65 32.57
N ALA A 3 -6.07 23.97 33.08
CA ALA A 3 -5.32 22.93 32.39
C ALA A 3 -6.27 21.76 32.06
N LYS A 4 -6.22 21.27 30.81
CA LYS A 4 -7.11 20.22 30.29
C LYS A 4 -6.38 18.87 30.42
N PRO A 5 -6.87 17.93 31.24
CA PRO A 5 -6.08 16.79 31.76
C PRO A 5 -5.69 15.70 30.75
N GLY A 6 -6.03 15.84 29.46
CA GLY A 6 -5.76 14.84 28.42
C GLY A 6 -4.54 15.12 27.55
N SER A 7 -4.35 16.38 27.13
CA SER A 7 -3.24 16.85 26.29
C SER A 7 -1.94 16.92 27.09
N ASP A 8 -2.01 17.44 28.32
CA ASP A 8 -0.87 17.58 29.23
C ASP A 8 -0.19 16.23 29.54
N ARG A 9 -0.92 15.11 29.47
CA ARG A 9 -0.39 13.78 29.83
C ARG A 9 0.53 13.17 28.77
N VAL A 10 0.22 13.33 27.49
CA VAL A 10 1.03 12.76 26.40
C VAL A 10 2.32 13.56 26.25
N ASP A 11 2.23 14.88 26.22
CA ASP A 11 3.41 15.76 26.15
C ASP A 11 4.33 15.57 27.37
N GLN A 12 3.78 15.53 28.58
CA GLN A 12 4.56 15.28 29.79
C GLN A 12 5.24 13.90 29.78
N LEU A 13 4.58 12.88 29.24
CA LEU A 13 5.17 11.54 29.08
C LEU A 13 6.35 11.59 28.11
N VAL A 14 6.16 12.18 26.91
CA VAL A 14 7.22 12.27 25.90
C VAL A 14 8.43 13.03 26.44
N ARG A 15 8.20 14.16 27.13
CA ARG A 15 9.27 14.94 27.78
C ARG A 15 10.02 14.19 28.88
N THR A 16 9.38 13.19 29.49
CA THR A 16 10.02 12.33 30.50
C THR A 16 10.91 11.28 29.86
N PHE A 17 10.52 10.75 28.70
CA PHE A 17 11.20 9.63 28.04
C PHE A 17 12.08 10.03 26.85
N SER A 18 12.01 11.28 26.38
CA SER A 18 12.78 11.79 25.26
C SER A 18 13.09 13.28 25.41
N SER A 19 14.30 13.65 25.00
CA SER A 19 14.72 15.05 24.85
C SER A 19 14.74 15.50 23.38
N ASP A 20 14.27 14.66 22.45
CA ASP A 20 14.24 14.96 21.02
C ASP A 20 13.18 16.05 20.71
N PRO A 21 13.57 17.22 20.18
CA PRO A 21 12.63 18.30 19.93
C PRO A 21 11.55 17.96 18.90
N SER A 22 11.84 17.07 17.94
CA SER A 22 10.88 16.67 16.91
C SER A 22 9.76 15.80 17.49
N LEU A 23 10.09 14.87 18.40
CA LEU A 23 9.07 14.05 19.10
C LEU A 23 8.19 14.89 20.03
N ILE A 24 8.78 15.86 20.75
CA ILE A 24 8.04 16.77 21.63
C ILE A 24 7.07 17.64 20.80
N ALA A 25 7.55 18.27 19.73
CA ALA A 25 6.70 19.06 18.85
C ALA A 25 5.60 18.23 18.19
N PHE A 26 5.91 16.99 17.78
CA PHE A 26 4.93 16.07 17.19
C PHE A 26 3.82 15.69 18.18
N ALA A 27 4.15 15.45 19.45
CA ALA A 27 3.16 15.16 20.48
C ALA A 27 2.15 16.32 20.64
N GLN A 28 2.66 17.55 20.71
CA GLN A 28 1.84 18.76 20.84
C GLN A 28 0.98 19.03 19.60
N LEU A 29 1.52 18.82 18.40
CA LEU A 29 0.81 19.19 17.17
C LEU A 29 -0.15 18.11 16.67
N CYS A 30 0.21 16.83 16.83
CA CYS A 30 -0.49 15.73 16.15
C CYS A 30 -1.21 14.77 17.11
N CYS A 31 -0.91 14.82 18.41
CA CYS A 31 -1.52 13.92 19.39
C CYS A 31 -2.47 14.64 20.36
N ASP A 32 -2.52 15.97 20.34
CA ASP A 32 -3.36 16.77 21.23
C ASP A 32 -4.86 16.70 20.86
N SER A 33 -5.65 16.12 21.77
CA SER A 33 -7.09 15.91 21.60
C SER A 33 -7.92 17.21 21.62
N SER A 34 -7.31 18.36 21.93
CA SER A 34 -8.02 19.65 22.03
C SER A 34 -8.36 20.27 20.68
N SER A 35 -7.74 19.81 19.58
CA SER A 35 -7.90 20.39 18.24
C SER A 35 -8.92 19.65 17.36
N ASN A 36 -9.54 18.55 17.82
CA ASN A 36 -10.17 17.61 16.90
C ASN A 36 -11.62 17.92 16.50
N SER A 37 -11.82 18.11 15.19
CA SER A 37 -13.05 17.75 14.50
C SER A 37 -13.17 16.21 14.41
N ARG A 38 -14.39 15.68 14.30
CA ARG A 38 -14.65 14.21 14.23
C ARG A 38 -13.93 13.49 13.08
N SER A 39 -13.43 14.20 12.07
CA SER A 39 -12.78 13.64 10.89
C SER A 39 -11.31 13.23 11.10
N ASP A 40 -10.69 13.51 12.26
CA ASP A 40 -9.25 13.31 12.47
C ASP A 40 -8.88 12.28 13.56
N ILE A 41 -9.86 11.46 13.99
CA ILE A 41 -9.66 10.46 15.05
C ILE A 41 -8.69 9.34 14.60
N ASP A 42 -8.85 8.83 13.38
CA ASP A 42 -7.99 7.78 12.83
C ASP A 42 -6.53 8.25 12.68
N PHE A 43 -6.33 9.52 12.33
CA PHE A 43 -5.01 10.12 12.23
C PHE A 43 -4.37 10.30 13.60
N GLN A 44 -5.12 10.80 14.59
CA GLN A 44 -4.63 10.98 15.95
C GLN A 44 -4.20 9.64 16.56
N GLU A 45 -5.00 8.58 16.38
CA GLU A 45 -4.65 7.23 16.86
C GLU A 45 -3.37 6.72 16.20
N PHE A 46 -3.22 6.92 14.89
CA PHE A 46 -1.98 6.62 14.18
C PHE A 46 -0.78 7.40 14.76
N CYS A 47 -0.92 8.71 14.98
CA CYS A 47 0.12 9.55 15.55
C CYS A 47 0.55 9.08 16.94
N LEU A 48 -0.39 8.72 17.80
CA LEU A 48 -0.11 8.18 19.14
C LEU A 48 0.68 6.86 19.07
N GLN A 49 0.31 5.95 18.17
CA GLN A 49 1.02 4.67 17.99
C GLN A 49 2.46 4.87 17.51
N VAL A 50 2.67 5.78 16.54
CA VAL A 50 4.00 6.12 16.01
C VAL A 50 4.86 6.79 17.08
N LEU A 51 4.29 7.74 17.82
CA LEU A 51 4.97 8.43 18.91
C LEU A 51 5.42 7.44 19.98
N PHE A 52 4.52 6.55 20.41
CA PHE A 52 4.85 5.53 21.40
C PHE A 52 6.00 4.63 20.94
N GLU A 53 6.01 4.20 19.68
CA GLU A 53 7.11 3.41 19.16
C GLU A 53 8.44 4.17 19.13
N CYS A 54 8.43 5.39 18.60
CA CYS A 54 9.64 6.18 18.41
C CYS A 54 10.30 6.49 19.76
N VAL A 55 9.48 6.80 20.78
CA VAL A 55 9.95 7.03 22.15
C VAL A 55 10.42 5.71 22.79
N SER A 56 9.63 4.65 22.72
CA SER A 56 9.93 3.39 23.44
C SER A 56 11.15 2.64 22.88
N LYS A 57 11.45 2.82 21.59
CA LYS A 57 12.60 2.17 20.93
C LYS A 57 13.81 3.09 20.75
N ASP A 58 13.72 4.34 21.19
CA ASP A 58 14.73 5.38 20.95
C ASP A 58 15.08 5.52 19.46
N ARG A 59 14.03 5.69 18.62
CA ARG A 59 14.15 5.81 17.15
C ARG A 59 13.40 7.03 16.61
N PRO A 60 13.75 8.26 17.01
CA PRO A 60 13.06 9.48 16.56
C PRO A 60 13.05 9.64 15.03
N ALA A 61 14.11 9.21 14.34
CA ALA A 61 14.21 9.28 12.87
C ALA A 61 13.12 8.49 12.13
N LEU A 62 12.51 7.47 12.76
CA LEU A 62 11.42 6.71 12.14
C LEU A 62 10.10 7.47 12.06
N LEU A 63 9.94 8.54 12.86
CA LEU A 63 8.76 9.38 12.80
C LEU A 63 8.50 9.86 11.38
N GLN A 64 9.54 10.37 10.70
CA GLN A 64 9.43 10.85 9.33
C GLN A 64 9.04 9.73 8.36
N VAL A 65 9.55 8.52 8.56
CA VAL A 65 9.24 7.36 7.71
C VAL A 65 7.76 6.98 7.84
N TYR A 66 7.26 6.89 9.06
CA TYR A 66 5.83 6.62 9.33
C TYR A 66 4.92 7.68 8.73
N MET A 67 5.24 8.96 8.97
CA MET A 67 4.48 10.08 8.43
C MET A 67 4.47 10.09 6.90
N SER A 68 5.60 9.75 6.29
CA SER A 68 5.72 9.67 4.83
C SER A 68 4.82 8.57 4.26
N PHE A 69 4.77 7.40 4.89
CA PHE A 69 3.84 6.34 4.46
C PHE A 69 2.37 6.72 4.64
N TYR A 70 2.04 7.36 5.76
CA TYR A 70 0.69 7.86 5.98
C TYR A 70 0.28 8.90 4.93
N ALA A 71 1.16 9.86 4.64
CA ALA A 71 0.93 10.89 3.62
C ALA A 71 0.74 10.30 2.22
N ILE A 72 1.54 9.29 1.84
CA ILE A 72 1.37 8.61 0.55
C ILE A 72 -0.01 7.95 0.47
N ILE A 73 -0.42 7.20 1.50
CA ILE A 73 -1.72 6.52 1.51
C ILE A 73 -2.88 7.50 1.49
N ARG A 74 -2.77 8.60 2.26
CA ARG A 74 -3.76 9.66 2.26
C ARG A 74 -3.88 10.28 0.88
N SER A 75 -2.76 10.65 0.26
CA SER A 75 -2.73 11.16 -1.11
C SER A 75 -3.33 10.19 -2.13
N MET A 76 -3.03 8.89 -2.01
CA MET A 76 -3.63 7.87 -2.87
C MET A 76 -5.14 7.77 -2.65
N THR A 77 -5.60 7.80 -1.40
CA THR A 77 -7.03 7.78 -1.06
C THR A 77 -7.74 8.99 -1.65
N ASP A 78 -7.17 10.18 -1.47
CA ASP A 78 -7.71 11.44 -1.99
C ASP A 78 -7.81 11.41 -3.52
N GLN A 79 -6.82 10.85 -4.23
CA GLN A 79 -6.86 10.68 -5.69
C GLN A 79 -7.97 9.73 -6.15
N VAL A 80 -8.32 8.72 -5.36
CA VAL A 80 -9.40 7.77 -5.68
C VAL A 80 -10.78 8.36 -5.37
N THR A 81 -10.90 9.13 -4.29
CA THR A 81 -12.19 9.68 -3.83
C THR A 81 -12.52 11.05 -4.41
N SER A 82 -11.52 11.85 -4.79
CA SER A 82 -11.71 13.19 -5.36
C SER A 82 -12.25 13.10 -6.79
N GLU A 83 -13.00 14.10 -7.23
CA GLU A 83 -13.42 14.23 -8.62
C GLU A 83 -12.25 14.56 -9.57
N ILE A 84 -11.21 15.24 -9.06
CA ILE A 84 -10.06 15.74 -9.81
C ILE A 84 -8.85 14.83 -9.57
N VAL A 85 -8.22 14.37 -10.66
CA VAL A 85 -6.95 13.64 -10.60
C VAL A 85 -5.81 14.65 -10.58
N LEU A 86 -5.03 14.64 -9.50
CA LEU A 86 -3.75 15.35 -9.45
C LEU A 86 -2.66 14.43 -10.01
N SER A 87 -1.64 15.02 -10.63
CA SER A 87 -0.48 14.29 -11.17
C SER A 87 0.07 13.31 -10.13
N SER A 88 0.07 12.03 -10.49
CA SER A 88 0.39 10.96 -9.56
C SER A 88 1.86 10.59 -9.60
N ASP A 89 2.51 10.59 -8.43
CA ASP A 89 3.88 10.14 -8.30
C ASP A 89 3.95 8.60 -8.21
N SER A 90 4.29 7.96 -9.33
CA SER A 90 4.51 6.50 -9.40
C SER A 90 5.63 5.98 -8.47
N LEU A 91 6.55 6.85 -8.02
CA LEU A 91 7.63 6.47 -7.10
C LEU A 91 7.09 6.12 -5.72
N SER A 92 6.05 6.83 -5.27
CA SER A 92 5.42 6.64 -3.96
C SER A 92 4.90 5.21 -3.78
N LEU A 93 4.27 4.63 -4.80
CA LEU A 93 3.82 3.23 -4.75
C LEU A 93 4.98 2.22 -4.75
N SER A 94 6.06 2.51 -5.47
CA SER A 94 7.27 1.68 -5.44
C SER A 94 7.91 1.64 -4.05
N HIS A 95 7.96 2.79 -3.36
CA HIS A 95 8.48 2.86 -1.99
C HIS A 95 7.66 2.01 -1.03
N LEU A 96 6.32 2.10 -1.11
CA LEU A 96 5.42 1.27 -0.30
C LEU A 96 5.64 -0.22 -0.57
N LYS A 97 5.72 -0.61 -1.85
CA LYS A 97 5.92 -2.00 -2.25
C LYS A 97 7.27 -2.55 -1.74
N LEU A 98 8.32 -1.75 -1.82
CA LEU A 98 9.66 -2.12 -1.32
C LEU A 98 9.61 -2.41 0.19
N VAL A 99 8.93 -1.57 0.96
CA VAL A 99 8.85 -1.68 2.41
C VAL A 99 8.02 -2.90 2.83
N VAL A 100 6.93 -3.19 2.11
CA VAL A 100 6.17 -4.44 2.30
C VAL A 100 7.02 -5.66 1.96
N ALA A 101 7.76 -5.64 0.85
CA ALA A 101 8.65 -6.74 0.46
C ALA A 101 9.79 -6.97 1.49
N TYR A 102 10.35 -5.89 2.04
CA TYR A 102 11.30 -5.96 3.15
C TYR A 102 10.69 -6.68 4.36
N ASN A 103 9.47 -6.31 4.75
CA ASN A 103 8.79 -6.93 5.89
C ASN A 103 8.50 -8.41 5.66
N GLU A 104 8.04 -8.78 4.47
CA GLU A 104 7.83 -10.19 4.11
C GLU A 104 9.14 -10.99 4.15
N ALA A 105 10.24 -10.42 3.66
CA ALA A 105 11.55 -11.07 3.70
C ALA A 105 12.01 -11.28 5.15
N LEU A 106 11.80 -10.28 6.02
CA LEU A 106 12.10 -10.36 7.44
C LEU A 106 11.27 -11.45 8.13
N LEU A 107 9.94 -11.46 7.95
CA LEU A 107 9.05 -12.45 8.55
C LEU A 107 9.34 -13.88 8.09
N ARG A 108 9.84 -14.05 6.85
CA ARG A 108 10.26 -15.34 6.30
C ARG A 108 11.66 -15.76 6.74
N GLY A 109 12.33 -14.99 7.60
CA GLY A 109 13.69 -15.28 8.05
C GLY A 109 14.75 -15.21 6.95
N ARG A 110 14.47 -14.50 5.86
CA ARG A 110 15.43 -14.32 4.75
C ARG A 110 16.47 -13.25 5.03
N LEU A 111 16.21 -12.39 6.01
CA LEU A 111 17.11 -11.34 6.45
C LEU A 111 17.77 -11.77 7.76
N THR A 112 19.08 -11.54 7.87
CA THR A 112 19.89 -11.85 9.05
C THR A 112 19.81 -10.78 10.14
N THR A 113 18.98 -9.75 9.94
CA THR A 113 18.83 -8.61 10.85
C THR A 113 18.03 -9.01 12.09
N SER A 114 18.23 -8.25 13.18
CA SER A 114 17.47 -8.41 14.44
C SER A 114 15.97 -8.49 14.16
N ARG A 115 15.28 -9.39 14.88
CA ARG A 115 13.87 -9.77 14.69
C ARG A 115 12.88 -8.60 14.71
N ASP A 116 13.28 -7.45 15.25
CA ASP A 116 12.44 -6.27 15.45
C ASP A 116 12.20 -5.39 14.21
N GLY A 117 12.91 -5.65 13.10
CA GLY A 117 12.72 -4.90 11.86
C GLY A 117 12.99 -3.39 11.98
N ILE A 118 12.79 -2.67 10.88
CA ILE A 118 12.93 -1.20 10.83
C ILE A 118 11.63 -0.55 11.26
N VAL A 119 10.51 -1.01 10.71
CA VAL A 119 9.14 -0.53 10.93
C VAL A 119 8.29 -1.68 11.47
N GLN A 120 7.32 -1.40 12.33
CA GLN A 120 6.40 -2.39 12.88
C GLN A 120 5.72 -3.21 11.77
N SER A 121 5.81 -4.54 11.90
CA SER A 121 5.14 -5.48 10.99
C SER A 121 3.63 -5.30 10.96
N LYS A 122 3.00 -5.00 12.10
CA LYS A 122 1.56 -4.73 12.19
C LYS A 122 1.16 -3.51 11.36
N PHE A 123 1.91 -2.42 11.46
CA PHE A 123 1.69 -1.22 10.66
C PHE A 123 1.90 -1.49 9.17
N LEU A 124 2.95 -2.21 8.79
CA LEU A 124 3.17 -2.56 7.39
C LEU A 124 2.10 -3.51 6.83
N GLY A 125 1.55 -4.37 7.69
CA GLY A 125 0.40 -5.21 7.36
C GLY A 125 -0.87 -4.38 7.12
N SER A 126 -1.18 -3.40 7.97
CA SER A 126 -2.33 -2.51 7.78
C SER A 126 -2.15 -1.62 6.55
N LEU A 127 -0.93 -1.13 6.30
CA LEU A 127 -0.54 -0.38 5.12
C LEU A 127 -0.83 -1.16 3.84
N ARG A 128 -0.34 -2.41 3.76
CA ARG A 128 -0.61 -3.31 2.64
C ARG A 128 -2.11 -3.48 2.40
N LYS A 129 -2.87 -3.77 3.46
CA LYS A 129 -4.31 -3.99 3.38
C LYS A 129 -5.03 -2.77 2.82
N ARG A 130 -4.69 -1.56 3.30
CA ARG A 130 -5.29 -0.30 2.82
C ARG A 130 -5.03 -0.07 1.33
N ILE A 131 -3.82 -0.35 0.85
CA ILE A 131 -3.48 -0.25 -0.58
C ILE A 131 -4.30 -1.26 -1.39
N GLU A 132 -4.37 -2.52 -0.95
CA GLU A 132 -5.15 -3.54 -1.64
C GLU A 132 -6.65 -3.20 -1.64
N GLU A 133 -7.20 -2.61 -0.59
CA GLU A 133 -8.58 -2.13 -0.54
C GLU A 133 -8.82 -0.98 -1.54
N LEU A 134 -7.92 0.00 -1.61
CA LEU A 134 -7.98 1.08 -2.59
C LEU A 134 -7.95 0.57 -4.03
N LEU A 135 -7.07 -0.39 -4.33
CA LEU A 135 -6.94 -0.98 -5.66
C LEU A 135 -8.13 -1.88 -6.05
N ASN A 136 -8.83 -2.43 -5.07
CA ASN A 136 -10.04 -3.23 -5.27
C ASN A 136 -11.34 -2.42 -5.12
N TYR A 137 -11.25 -1.11 -4.90
CA TYR A 137 -12.40 -0.24 -4.67
C TYR A 137 -13.34 -0.18 -5.88
N SER A 138 -12.79 -0.15 -7.10
CA SER A 138 -13.56 -0.04 -8.33
C SER A 138 -13.61 -1.36 -9.09
N GLN A 139 -14.82 -1.76 -9.49
CA GLN A 139 -15.05 -2.90 -10.37
C GLN A 139 -14.55 -2.62 -11.82
N ASP A 140 -14.45 -1.34 -12.21
CA ASP A 140 -13.93 -0.95 -13.53
C ASP A 140 -12.49 -1.42 -13.74
N VAL A 141 -11.67 -1.40 -12.69
CA VAL A 141 -10.27 -1.86 -12.75
C VAL A 141 -10.16 -3.31 -13.21
N LYS A 142 -11.10 -4.19 -12.83
CA LYS A 142 -11.10 -5.59 -13.28
C LYS A 142 -11.44 -5.72 -14.76
N THR A 143 -12.39 -4.94 -15.25
CA THR A 143 -12.78 -4.89 -16.66
C THR A 143 -11.64 -4.32 -17.52
N ASP A 144 -11.00 -3.27 -17.02
CA ASP A 144 -9.83 -2.64 -17.65
C ASP A 144 -8.64 -3.60 -17.69
N LEU A 145 -8.40 -4.34 -16.60
CA LEU A 145 -7.37 -5.37 -16.53
C LEU A 145 -7.60 -6.50 -17.53
N HIS A 146 -8.85 -6.96 -17.68
CA HIS A 146 -9.22 -7.96 -18.69
C HIS A 146 -8.90 -7.44 -20.11
N THR A 147 -9.33 -6.21 -20.40
CA THR A 147 -9.10 -5.56 -21.70
C THR A 147 -7.61 -5.39 -21.97
N TYR A 148 -6.85 -4.99 -20.96
CA TYR A 148 -5.39 -4.86 -21.00
C TYR A 148 -4.72 -6.20 -21.31
N PHE A 149 -5.13 -7.29 -20.68
CA PHE A 149 -4.59 -8.61 -20.98
C PHE A 149 -4.94 -9.13 -22.36
N ALA A 150 -6.19 -8.94 -22.80
CA ALA A 150 -6.67 -9.46 -24.07
C ALA A 150 -6.08 -8.70 -25.26
N SER A 151 -6.08 -7.36 -25.18
CA SER A 151 -5.74 -6.49 -26.32
C SER A 151 -4.40 -5.79 -26.20
N GLY A 152 -3.78 -5.78 -25.01
CA GLY A 152 -2.59 -4.99 -24.73
C GLY A 152 -2.82 -3.49 -24.70
N LYS A 153 -4.09 -3.03 -24.80
CA LYS A 153 -4.45 -1.62 -24.83
C LYS A 153 -4.76 -1.10 -23.43
N TRP A 154 -4.41 0.15 -23.21
CA TRP A 154 -4.89 0.90 -22.06
C TRP A 154 -6.38 1.24 -22.25
N PRO A 155 -7.14 1.46 -21.16
CA PRO A 155 -8.50 1.98 -21.22
C PRO A 155 -8.54 3.30 -22.00
N ASP A 156 -9.06 3.25 -23.22
CA ASP A 156 -9.24 4.42 -24.08
C ASP A 156 -10.72 4.78 -24.08
N ASP A 157 -11.18 5.34 -22.97
CA ASP A 157 -12.56 5.78 -22.84
C ASP A 157 -12.57 7.23 -22.38
N LYS A 158 -12.77 8.15 -23.34
CA LYS A 158 -12.90 9.60 -23.12
C LYS A 158 -13.98 9.95 -22.09
N LEU A 159 -14.87 9.01 -21.78
CA LEU A 159 -15.96 9.13 -20.80
C LEU A 159 -15.59 8.65 -19.39
N ARG A 160 -14.56 7.79 -19.25
CA ARG A 160 -14.24 7.08 -18.00
C ARG A 160 -13.11 7.73 -17.17
N GLY A 161 -12.41 8.71 -17.77
CA GLY A 161 -11.53 9.66 -17.10
C GLY A 161 -10.14 9.11 -16.71
N GLU A 162 -9.23 10.04 -16.38
CA GLU A 162 -7.82 9.77 -16.03
C GLU A 162 -7.65 8.86 -14.80
N LYS A 163 -8.69 8.71 -13.97
CA LYS A 163 -8.69 7.85 -12.77
C LYS A 163 -8.54 6.37 -13.09
N CYS A 164 -9.21 5.88 -14.13
CA CYS A 164 -9.16 4.47 -14.50
C CYS A 164 -7.75 4.08 -14.97
N LEU A 165 -7.11 4.96 -15.74
CA LEU A 165 -5.71 4.82 -16.15
C LEU A 165 -4.78 4.78 -14.93
N LEU A 166 -4.98 5.70 -13.99
CA LEU A 166 -4.17 5.78 -12.77
C LEU A 166 -4.31 4.51 -11.93
N LEU A 167 -5.54 4.11 -11.60
CA LEU A 167 -5.82 2.92 -10.80
C LEU A 167 -5.29 1.64 -11.46
N LEU A 168 -5.45 1.50 -12.77
CA LEU A 168 -4.88 0.38 -13.51
C LEU A 168 -3.35 0.40 -13.43
N SER A 169 -2.70 1.56 -13.61
CA SER A 169 -1.24 1.67 -13.52
C SER A 169 -0.72 1.24 -12.14
N TRP A 170 -1.38 1.69 -11.07
CA TRP A 170 -1.06 1.30 -9.71
C TRP A 170 -1.31 -0.19 -9.46
N PHE A 171 -2.41 -0.74 -9.96
CA PHE A 171 -2.73 -2.15 -9.85
C PHE A 171 -1.64 -3.02 -10.49
N LEU A 172 -1.27 -2.69 -11.73
CA LEU A 172 -0.23 -3.39 -12.47
C LEU A 172 1.11 -3.34 -11.73
N GLN A 173 1.49 -2.16 -11.24
CA GLN A 173 2.72 -1.95 -10.48
C GLN A 173 2.72 -2.69 -9.16
N TRP A 174 1.65 -2.60 -8.36
CA TRP A 174 1.54 -3.22 -7.04
C TRP A 174 1.64 -4.75 -7.13
N PHE A 175 0.84 -5.36 -8.02
CA PHE A 175 0.79 -6.81 -8.17
C PHE A 175 1.87 -7.41 -9.08
N SER A 176 2.84 -6.61 -9.51
CA SER A 176 3.94 -7.00 -10.41
C SER A 176 3.44 -7.61 -11.72
N VAL A 177 2.39 -7.04 -12.28
CA VAL A 177 1.78 -7.57 -13.51
C VAL A 177 2.72 -7.31 -14.69
N PRO A 178 3.10 -8.36 -15.45
CA PRO A 178 4.04 -8.22 -16.54
C PRO A 178 3.37 -7.59 -17.77
N PRO A 179 4.15 -7.08 -18.74
CA PRO A 179 3.62 -6.55 -19.98
C PRO A 179 2.76 -7.58 -20.75
N PRO A 180 1.76 -7.13 -21.54
CA PRO A 180 0.83 -8.01 -22.25
C PRO A 180 1.53 -9.03 -23.16
N SER A 181 2.63 -8.65 -23.81
CA SER A 181 3.43 -9.54 -24.65
C SER A 181 3.98 -10.74 -23.89
N VAL A 182 4.44 -10.54 -22.64
CA VAL A 182 4.94 -11.61 -21.77
C VAL A 182 3.78 -12.51 -21.31
N VAL A 183 2.64 -11.92 -20.97
CA VAL A 183 1.42 -12.68 -20.63
C VAL A 183 0.99 -13.56 -21.80
N GLN A 184 0.89 -13.00 -23.00
CA GLN A 184 0.50 -13.72 -24.22
C GLN A 184 1.47 -14.86 -24.55
N GLN A 185 2.78 -14.61 -24.41
CA GLN A 185 3.79 -15.66 -24.61
C GLN A 185 3.64 -16.81 -23.60
N ALA A 186 3.37 -16.49 -22.32
CA ALA A 186 3.11 -17.51 -21.30
C ALA A 186 1.85 -18.32 -21.63
N LEU A 187 0.76 -17.66 -22.03
CA LEU A 187 -0.50 -18.30 -22.43
C LEU A 187 -0.31 -19.21 -23.64
N ALA A 188 0.40 -18.77 -24.69
CA ALA A 188 0.68 -19.58 -25.87
C ALA A 188 1.43 -20.87 -25.53
N LYS A 189 2.35 -20.83 -24.57
CA LYS A 189 3.11 -22.01 -24.08
C LYS A 189 2.27 -22.96 -23.24
N ILE A 190 1.26 -22.44 -22.52
CA ILE A 190 0.43 -23.21 -21.58
C ILE A 190 -0.81 -23.80 -22.25
N LYS A 191 -1.40 -23.11 -23.24
CA LYS A 191 -2.57 -23.57 -24.00
C LYS A 191 -2.50 -25.04 -24.47
N PRO A 192 -1.40 -25.54 -25.06
CA PRO A 192 -1.33 -26.95 -25.48
C PRO A 192 -1.33 -27.95 -24.30
N LYS A 193 -0.96 -27.51 -23.09
CA LYS A 193 -0.81 -28.35 -21.88
C LYS A 193 -2.06 -28.34 -20.97
N LEU A 194 -3.05 -27.50 -21.28
CA LEU A 194 -4.27 -27.31 -20.48
C LEU A 194 -5.24 -28.50 -20.50
N LYS A 195 -5.14 -29.39 -21.49
CA LYS A 195 -6.06 -30.53 -21.62
C LYS A 195 -6.03 -31.51 -20.44
N THR A 196 -5.01 -31.43 -19.59
CA THR A 196 -4.79 -32.38 -18.48
C THR A 196 -4.53 -31.73 -17.13
N THR A 197 -4.32 -30.40 -17.06
CA THR A 197 -3.85 -29.74 -15.82
C THR A 197 -4.45 -28.34 -15.66
N SER A 198 -4.67 -27.92 -14.41
CA SER A 198 -4.98 -26.53 -14.07
C SER A 198 -3.91 -25.56 -14.63
N SER A 199 -4.33 -24.43 -15.20
CA SER A 199 -3.44 -23.36 -15.69
C SER A 199 -2.74 -22.58 -14.59
N VAL A 200 -3.32 -22.50 -13.39
CA VAL A 200 -2.83 -21.62 -12.32
C VAL A 200 -1.39 -21.98 -11.90
N PRO A 201 -1.04 -23.26 -11.64
CA PRO A 201 0.34 -23.64 -11.31
C PRO A 201 1.33 -23.33 -12.45
N LEU A 202 0.94 -23.56 -13.71
CA LEU A 202 1.80 -23.31 -14.86
C LEU A 202 2.03 -21.82 -15.09
N LEU A 203 0.99 -21.00 -14.93
CA LEU A 203 1.11 -19.55 -14.99
C LEU A 203 2.01 -19.03 -13.87
N ARG A 204 1.88 -19.57 -12.65
CA ARG A 204 2.74 -19.20 -11.51
C ARG A 204 4.21 -19.55 -11.75
N LEU A 205 4.49 -20.65 -12.46
CA LEU A 205 5.85 -21.01 -12.87
C LEU A 205 6.41 -20.02 -13.90
N MET A 206 5.60 -19.60 -14.88
CA MET A 206 6.04 -18.69 -15.94
C MET A 206 6.13 -17.24 -15.48
N LEU A 207 5.32 -16.85 -14.51
CA LEU A 207 5.19 -15.49 -14.01
C LEU A 207 5.44 -15.43 -12.49
N PRO A 208 6.65 -15.79 -12.01
CA PRO A 208 6.91 -16.04 -10.59
C PRO A 208 6.84 -14.78 -9.71
N ARG A 209 6.93 -13.59 -10.31
CA ARG A 209 6.86 -12.30 -9.60
C ARG A 209 5.43 -11.77 -9.46
N THR A 210 4.50 -12.27 -10.27
CA THR A 210 3.11 -11.82 -10.32
C THR A 210 2.34 -12.37 -9.12
N HIS A 211 1.51 -11.53 -8.50
CA HIS A 211 0.73 -11.94 -7.35
C HIS A 211 -0.28 -13.05 -7.67
N ALA A 212 -0.51 -13.96 -6.72
CA ALA A 212 -1.36 -15.14 -6.91
C ALA A 212 -2.81 -14.77 -7.29
N THR A 213 -3.34 -13.67 -6.76
CA THR A 213 -4.68 -13.15 -7.11
C THR A 213 -4.77 -12.83 -8.60
N VAL A 214 -3.77 -12.15 -9.17
CA VAL A 214 -3.75 -11.80 -10.58
C VAL A 214 -3.55 -13.04 -11.45
N ILE A 215 -2.72 -13.98 -11.04
CA ILE A 215 -2.57 -15.27 -11.75
C ILE A 215 -3.91 -16.01 -11.83
N SER A 216 -4.66 -16.02 -10.72
CA SER A 216 -5.98 -16.64 -10.67
C SER A 216 -6.98 -15.93 -11.58
N GLU A 217 -6.95 -14.60 -11.60
CA GLU A 217 -7.81 -13.79 -12.48
C GLU A 217 -7.46 -13.99 -13.96
N MET A 218 -6.17 -13.96 -14.33
CA MET A 218 -5.69 -14.28 -15.69
C MET A 218 -6.17 -15.66 -16.14
N SER A 219 -6.06 -16.66 -15.26
CA SER A 219 -6.53 -18.00 -15.55
C SER A 219 -8.04 -18.07 -15.77
N ARG A 220 -8.82 -17.28 -15.01
CA ARG A 220 -10.27 -17.22 -15.18
C ARG A 220 -10.63 -16.50 -16.47
N SER A 221 -10.11 -15.30 -16.67
CA SER A 221 -10.48 -14.41 -17.77
C SER A 221 -10.00 -14.85 -19.16
N LEU A 222 -8.81 -15.44 -19.26
CA LEU A 222 -8.14 -15.65 -20.57
C LEU A 222 -8.13 -17.11 -21.01
N LEU A 223 -8.46 -18.03 -20.11
CA LEU A 223 -8.41 -19.47 -20.34
C LEU A 223 -9.71 -20.19 -20.03
N SER A 224 -10.77 -19.50 -19.57
CA SER A 224 -12.12 -20.05 -19.59
C SER A 224 -12.67 -20.00 -21.01
N ALA A 225 -12.41 -21.06 -21.76
CA ALA A 225 -13.14 -21.45 -22.96
C ALA A 225 -13.56 -22.91 -22.81
#